data_AF-A0A1Z9T148-F1
#
_entry.id   AF-A0A1Z9T148-F1
#
_cell.length_a   1.000
_cell.length_b   1.000
_cell.length_c   1.000
_cell.angle_alpha   90.00
_cell.angle_beta   90.00
_cell.angle_gamma   90.00
#
_symmetry.space_group_name_H-M   'P 1'
#
loop_
_entity.id
_entity.type
_entity.pdbx_description
1 polymer ?
#
loop_
_entity_poly.entity_id
_entity_poly.type
_entity_poly.pdbx_seq_one_letter_code
_entity_poly.pdbx_strand_id
1 'polypeptide(L)'
;MSRSSVLADFGVSASAGAVLQIAHGSVTGDVYSATTSWTSSPLKAASNITFTPKLATSNILLIANFQAYSAATYGYYDFYKDASDIDETYNLSGLSYGLTMIDVTTSWEGKMMTFLDPVAENSTTEKTYSISARGHSASNTHIGNHATLNNQLITIMEIAA
;
A
#
# COMPACT_ATOMS: atom_id res chain seq x y z
N MET A 1 -6.13 30.38 -14.58
CA MET A 1 -4.68 30.39 -14.91
C MET A 1 -4.08 29.10 -14.40
N SER A 2 -3.75 28.19 -15.32
CA SER A 2 -3.14 26.89 -15.01
C SER A 2 -1.65 27.11 -14.72
N ARG A 3 -1.19 26.72 -13.52
CA ARG A 3 0.23 26.60 -13.23
C ARG A 3 0.68 25.21 -13.66
N SER A 4 1.06 25.11 -14.94
CA SER A 4 1.86 23.99 -15.44
C SER A 4 3.16 23.93 -14.62
N SER A 5 3.38 22.83 -13.91
CA SER A 5 4.58 22.61 -13.11
C SER A 5 5.78 22.43 -14.04
N VAL A 6 6.54 23.50 -14.19
CA VAL A 6 7.86 23.51 -14.83
C VAL A 6 8.83 22.72 -13.96
N LEU A 7 8.96 21.42 -14.25
CA LEU A 7 10.06 20.59 -13.77
C LEU A 7 10.75 19.81 -14.90
N ALA A 8 10.43 20.11 -16.17
CA ALA A 8 10.91 19.33 -17.30
C ALA A 8 12.16 19.89 -18.01
N ASP A 9 12.75 21.03 -17.60
CA ASP A 9 13.74 21.70 -18.48
C ASP A 9 14.99 22.29 -17.82
N PHE A 10 15.43 21.75 -16.68
CA PHE A 10 16.80 21.96 -16.22
C PHE A 10 17.42 20.58 -16.03
N GLY A 11 18.43 20.25 -16.84
CA GLY A 11 19.15 18.96 -16.87
C GLY A 11 19.93 18.61 -15.60
N VAL A 12 19.34 18.81 -14.43
CA VAL A 12 19.84 18.34 -13.14
C VAL A 12 19.18 16.99 -12.89
N SER A 13 19.92 15.91 -13.13
CA SER A 13 19.51 14.59 -12.67
C SER A 13 19.39 14.65 -11.16
N ALA A 14 18.21 14.32 -10.63
CA ALA A 14 18.04 14.19 -9.19
C ALA A 14 19.08 13.20 -8.65
N SER A 15 19.72 13.52 -7.52
CA SER A 15 20.66 12.60 -6.89
C SER A 15 19.94 11.34 -6.44
N ALA A 16 20.60 10.19 -6.52
CA ALA A 16 20.09 8.94 -5.94
C ALA A 16 19.60 9.17 -4.49
N GLY A 17 18.42 8.67 -4.17
CA GLY A 17 17.74 8.87 -2.88
C GLY A 17 16.90 10.15 -2.77
N ALA A 18 16.92 11.05 -3.76
CA ALA A 18 16.08 12.25 -3.73
C ALA A 18 14.59 11.92 -3.93
N VAL A 19 13.72 12.49 -3.11
CA VAL A 19 12.27 12.38 -3.27
C VAL A 19 11.80 13.31 -4.39
N LEU A 20 11.19 12.74 -5.43
CA LEU A 20 10.76 13.45 -6.64
C LEU A 20 9.31 13.93 -6.58
N GLN A 21 8.47 13.19 -5.86
CA GLN A 21 7.10 13.54 -5.53
C GLN A 21 6.59 12.67 -4.39
N ILE A 22 5.55 13.17 -3.72
CA ILE A 22 4.85 12.50 -2.64
C ILE A 22 3.37 12.55 -2.95
N ALA A 23 2.67 11.43 -2.78
CA ALA A 23 1.22 11.35 -2.77
C ALA A 23 0.74 10.77 -1.44
N HIS A 24 -0.44 11.18 -1.01
CA HIS A 24 -1.10 10.64 0.17
C HIS A 24 -2.54 10.29 -0.20
N GLY A 25 -3.02 9.17 0.33
CA GLY A 25 -4.43 8.82 0.28
C GLY A 25 -4.88 8.35 1.65
N SER A 26 -6.12 8.68 1.98
CA SER A 26 -6.73 8.31 3.24
C SER A 26 -8.08 7.66 3.02
N VAL A 27 -8.34 6.57 3.72
CA VAL A 27 -9.65 5.89 3.70
C VAL A 27 -10.21 5.78 5.08
N THR A 28 -11.50 6.03 5.20
CA THR A 28 -12.29 5.75 6.41
C THR A 28 -13.21 4.57 6.12
N GLY A 29 -13.21 3.58 7.02
CA GLY A 29 -14.02 2.38 6.91
C GLY A 29 -13.30 1.17 7.47
N ASP A 30 -14.03 0.06 7.60
CA ASP A 30 -13.48 -1.25 7.92
C ASP A 30 -13.63 -2.21 6.74
N VAL A 31 -12.68 -3.14 6.64
CA VAL A 31 -12.72 -4.29 5.74
C VAL A 31 -12.53 -5.50 6.60
N TYR A 32 -13.29 -6.55 6.33
CA TYR A 32 -12.99 -7.87 6.85
C TYR A 32 -12.57 -8.81 5.71
N SER A 33 -11.60 -9.67 5.99
CA SER A 33 -11.20 -10.82 5.18
C SER A 33 -11.39 -12.06 6.04
N ALA A 34 -12.12 -13.05 5.52
CA ALA A 34 -12.30 -14.36 6.14
C ALA A 34 -11.67 -15.48 5.29
N THR A 35 -10.68 -15.12 4.46
CA THR A 35 -10.04 -16.03 3.51
C THR A 35 -8.60 -16.31 3.89
N THR A 36 -8.13 -17.53 3.62
CA THR A 36 -6.72 -17.91 3.72
C THR A 36 -5.91 -17.49 2.50
N SER A 37 -6.60 -17.16 1.40
CA SER A 37 -6.01 -16.53 0.22
C SER A 37 -5.98 -15.02 0.40
N TRP A 38 -4.99 -14.38 -0.22
CA TRP A 38 -5.05 -12.95 -0.45
C TRP A 38 -6.26 -12.66 -1.32
N THR A 39 -7.12 -11.76 -0.86
CA THR A 39 -8.30 -11.36 -1.60
C THR A 39 -8.30 -9.86 -1.80
N SER A 40 -8.93 -9.43 -2.90
CA SER A 40 -9.17 -8.01 -3.11
C SER A 40 -10.19 -7.60 -2.07
N SER A 41 -9.75 -6.78 -1.12
CA SER A 41 -10.61 -6.11 -0.17
C SER A 41 -11.82 -5.50 -0.90
N PRO A 42 -13.06 -5.64 -0.40
CA PRO A 42 -14.21 -4.89 -0.89
C PRO A 42 -14.03 -3.36 -0.87
N LEU A 43 -13.05 -2.83 -0.11
CA LEU A 43 -12.60 -1.43 -0.21
C LEU A 43 -11.63 -1.16 -1.37
N LYS A 44 -11.44 -2.09 -2.32
CA LYS A 44 -10.65 -1.86 -3.54
C LYS A 44 -10.94 -0.49 -4.15
N ALA A 45 -12.19 -0.03 -4.23
CA ALA A 45 -12.46 1.30 -4.77
C ALA A 45 -12.03 2.47 -3.86
N ALA A 46 -12.05 2.28 -2.53
CA ALA A 46 -11.78 3.34 -1.57
C ALA A 46 -10.29 3.45 -1.19
N SER A 47 -9.58 2.32 -1.05
CA SER A 47 -8.15 2.26 -0.64
C SER A 47 -7.14 2.22 -1.77
N ASN A 48 -7.62 2.27 -3.00
CA ASN A 48 -6.77 2.44 -4.17
C ASN A 48 -6.20 3.85 -4.21
N ILE A 49 -4.88 3.93 -4.17
CA ILE A 49 -4.16 5.15 -4.50
C ILE A 49 -3.48 4.93 -5.82
N THR A 50 -3.85 5.76 -6.79
CA THR A 50 -3.16 5.80 -8.07
C THR A 50 -1.94 6.70 -7.99
N PHE A 51 -0.88 6.28 -8.66
CA PHE A 51 0.40 6.98 -8.67
C PHE A 51 1.11 6.75 -10.00
N THR A 52 1.53 7.84 -10.65
CA THR A 52 2.26 7.79 -11.91
C THR A 52 3.68 8.31 -11.69
N PRO A 53 4.71 7.46 -11.82
CA PRO A 53 6.10 7.88 -11.66
C PRO A 53 6.49 8.94 -12.69
N LYS A 54 7.30 9.92 -12.28
CA LYS A 54 7.89 10.92 -13.18
C LYS A 54 9.03 10.35 -14.00
N LEU A 55 9.79 9.41 -13.44
CA LEU A 55 10.91 8.75 -14.12
C LEU A 55 10.72 7.23 -14.12
N ALA A 56 11.01 6.59 -15.26
CA ALA A 56 11.04 5.13 -15.37
C ALA A 56 12.16 4.48 -14.54
N THR A 57 13.09 5.28 -14.02
CA THR A 57 14.21 4.80 -13.21
C THR A 57 13.97 4.96 -11.71
N SER A 58 12.81 5.47 -11.29
CA SER A 58 12.56 5.73 -9.87
C SER A 58 12.21 4.46 -9.11
N ASN A 59 12.50 4.42 -7.82
CA ASN A 59 11.87 3.52 -6.87
C ASN A 59 10.60 4.17 -6.30
N ILE A 60 9.66 3.37 -5.80
CA ILE A 60 8.47 3.87 -5.13
C ILE A 60 8.43 3.30 -3.72
N LEU A 61 8.50 4.17 -2.72
CA LEU A 61 8.40 3.81 -1.31
C LEU A 61 6.96 4.05 -0.83
N LEU A 62 6.33 3.00 -0.33
CA LEU A 62 5.01 2.98 0.24
C LEU A 62 5.09 2.87 1.75
N ILE A 63 4.32 3.69 2.46
CA ILE A 63 4.16 3.63 3.91
C ILE A 63 2.67 3.67 4.22
N ALA A 64 2.14 2.62 4.85
CA ALA A 64 0.77 2.59 5.33
C ALA A 64 0.73 2.67 6.84
N ASN A 65 -0.20 3.45 7.37
CA ASN A 65 -0.61 3.46 8.76
C ASN A 65 -2.10 3.13 8.82
N PHE A 66 -2.47 2.09 9.54
CA PHE A 66 -3.85 1.61 9.60
C PHE A 66 -4.15 0.96 10.94
N GLN A 67 -5.43 0.78 11.23
CA GLN A 67 -5.88 -0.02 12.37
C GLN A 67 -6.13 -1.45 11.90
N ALA A 68 -5.83 -2.42 12.76
CA ALA A 68 -5.98 -3.84 12.47
C ALA A 68 -6.65 -4.56 13.65
N TYR A 69 -7.44 -5.59 13.36
CA TYR A 69 -8.07 -6.42 14.37
C TYR A 69 -8.19 -7.85 13.85
N SER A 70 -8.01 -8.84 14.73
CA SER A 70 -8.27 -10.24 14.40
C SER A 70 -8.90 -10.96 15.59
N ALA A 71 -10.07 -11.55 15.36
CA ALA A 71 -10.91 -12.10 16.44
C ALA A 71 -10.58 -13.54 16.85
N ALA A 72 -9.96 -14.32 15.96
CA ALA A 72 -9.89 -15.79 16.12
C ALA A 72 -8.54 -16.42 15.77
N THR A 73 -7.70 -15.76 14.96
CA THR A 73 -6.37 -16.26 14.60
C THR A 73 -5.43 -15.12 14.19
N TYR A 74 -4.24 -15.41 13.65
CA TYR A 74 -3.37 -14.39 13.09
C TYR A 74 -3.98 -13.75 11.83
N GLY A 75 -3.87 -12.43 11.73
CA GLY A 75 -4.13 -11.67 10.51
C GLY A 75 -2.82 -11.27 9.83
N TYR A 76 -2.76 -11.41 8.51
CA TYR A 76 -1.63 -10.97 7.70
C TYR A 76 -2.04 -9.85 6.78
N TYR A 77 -1.16 -8.87 6.61
CA TYR A 77 -1.37 -7.65 5.83
C TYR A 77 -0.18 -7.41 4.92
N ASP A 78 -0.46 -6.93 3.71
CA ASP A 78 0.55 -6.61 2.71
C ASP A 78 0.05 -5.50 1.76
N PHE A 79 0.90 -5.07 0.84
CA PHE A 79 0.52 -4.25 -0.31
C PHE A 79 0.40 -5.11 -1.56
N TYR A 80 -0.58 -4.79 -2.41
CA TYR A 80 -0.57 -5.22 -3.81
C TYR A 80 -0.40 -4.01 -4.71
N LYS A 81 0.15 -4.27 -5.90
CA LYS A 81 0.34 -3.33 -7.00
C LYS A 81 -0.59 -3.76 -8.13
N ASP A 82 -1.45 -2.87 -8.58
CA ASP A 82 -2.45 -3.13 -9.62
C ASP A 82 -3.40 -4.32 -9.37
N ALA A 83 -4.54 -4.35 -10.06
CA ALA A 83 -5.53 -5.40 -9.83
C ALA A 83 -5.04 -6.80 -10.26
N SER A 84 -4.04 -6.87 -11.14
CA SER A 84 -3.47 -8.10 -11.70
C SER A 84 -2.56 -8.84 -10.72
N ASP A 85 -1.87 -8.12 -9.83
CA ASP A 85 -0.78 -8.71 -9.05
C ASP A 85 -1.29 -9.34 -7.75
N ILE A 86 -2.61 -9.54 -7.63
CA ILE A 86 -3.23 -10.14 -6.46
C ILE A 86 -3.06 -11.66 -6.39
N ASP A 87 -2.81 -12.28 -7.55
CA ASP A 87 -2.60 -13.72 -7.70
C ASP A 87 -1.13 -14.06 -8.03
N GLU A 88 -0.38 -13.11 -8.60
CA GLU A 88 1.01 -13.29 -9.01
C GLU A 88 1.90 -12.10 -8.60
N THR A 89 3.11 -12.46 -8.14
CA THR A 89 4.38 -11.69 -8.08
C THR A 89 4.81 -10.91 -6.82
N TYR A 90 6.12 -11.04 -6.58
CA TYR A 90 7.06 -10.48 -5.58
C TYR A 90 6.72 -10.45 -4.07
N ASN A 91 5.57 -9.91 -3.64
CA ASN A 91 5.24 -9.82 -2.20
C ASN A 91 4.42 -11.03 -1.71
N LEU A 92 3.59 -11.60 -2.57
CA LEU A 92 2.66 -12.67 -2.20
C LEU A 92 3.30 -14.08 -2.14
N SER A 93 4.59 -14.20 -2.49
CA SER A 93 5.37 -15.46 -2.51
C SER A 93 6.29 -15.67 -1.28
N GLY A 94 6.20 -14.82 -0.25
CA GLY A 94 6.91 -15.03 1.02
C GLY A 94 8.27 -14.34 1.16
N LEU A 95 8.59 -13.37 0.30
CA LEU A 95 9.71 -12.44 0.54
C LEU A 95 9.23 -11.30 1.45
N SER A 96 9.84 -11.17 2.63
CA SER A 96 9.32 -10.48 3.81
C SER A 96 9.30 -8.93 3.76
N TYR A 97 9.37 -8.30 2.59
CA TYR A 97 9.40 -6.83 2.51
C TYR A 97 7.97 -6.27 2.48
N GLY A 98 7.53 -5.71 3.61
CA GLY A 98 6.23 -5.03 3.72
C GLY A 98 5.12 -5.82 4.39
N LEU A 99 5.36 -7.09 4.74
CA LEU A 99 4.41 -7.90 5.49
C LEU A 99 4.29 -7.41 6.95
N THR A 100 3.07 -7.19 7.40
CA THR A 100 2.73 -7.02 8.82
C THR A 100 1.78 -8.12 9.26
N MET A 101 1.93 -8.54 10.51
CA MET A 101 1.00 -9.47 11.15
C MET A 101 0.42 -8.90 12.43
N ILE A 102 -0.75 -9.39 12.79
CA ILE A 102 -1.36 -9.22 14.11
C ILE A 102 -1.73 -10.60 14.63
N ASP A 103 -1.55 -10.81 15.94
CA ASP A 103 -2.11 -11.97 16.64
C ASP A 103 -3.59 -11.72 16.98
N VAL A 104 -4.25 -12.70 17.56
CA VAL A 104 -5.58 -12.55 18.14
C VAL A 104 -5.54 -11.43 19.16
N THR A 105 -6.43 -10.46 19.00
CA THR A 105 -6.51 -9.30 19.87
C THR A 105 -7.97 -8.99 20.17
N THR A 106 -8.24 -8.43 21.33
CA THR A 106 -9.60 -8.00 21.73
C THR A 106 -9.83 -6.51 21.46
N SER A 107 -8.86 -5.83 20.85
CA SER A 107 -8.89 -4.39 20.56
C SER A 107 -8.27 -4.09 19.19
N TRP A 108 -8.63 -2.95 18.61
CA TRP A 108 -7.97 -2.44 17.41
C TRP A 108 -6.54 -2.00 17.73
N GLU A 109 -5.59 -2.39 16.89
CA GLU A 109 -4.18 -2.03 17.03
C GLU A 109 -3.71 -1.18 15.84
N GLY A 110 -2.95 -0.12 16.14
CA GLY A 110 -2.24 0.64 15.11
C GLY A 110 -1.10 -0.19 14.51
N LYS A 111 -1.06 -0.24 13.18
CA LYS A 111 -0.04 -0.93 12.39
C LYS A 111 0.60 0.01 11.38
N MET A 112 1.86 -0.25 11.11
CA MET A 112 2.62 0.44 10.07
C MET A 112 3.25 -0.61 9.14
N MET A 113 3.09 -0.42 7.83
CA MET A 113 3.74 -1.24 6.80
C MET A 113 4.59 -0.34 5.91
N THR A 114 5.73 -0.86 5.46
CA THR A 114 6.62 -0.16 4.53
C THR A 114 7.04 -1.11 3.41
N PHE A 115 6.85 -0.69 2.17
CA PHE A 115 7.14 -1.49 0.98
C PHE A 115 7.89 -0.64 -0.05
N LEU A 116 8.91 -1.23 -0.68
CA LEU A 116 9.68 -0.59 -1.74
C LEU A 116 9.39 -1.33 -3.05
N ASP A 117 8.75 -0.66 -4.00
CA ASP A 117 8.53 -1.14 -5.38
C ASP A 117 9.74 -0.73 -6.23
N PRO A 118 10.68 -1.67 -6.51
CA PRO A 118 11.98 -1.36 -7.09
C PRO A 118 11.88 -1.05 -8.60
N VAL A 119 12.88 -0.31 -9.09
CA VAL A 119 13.00 0.19 -10.48
C VAL A 119 12.67 -0.82 -11.58
N ALA A 120 12.92 -2.13 -11.36
CA ALA A 120 12.78 -3.17 -12.38
C ALA A 120 11.37 -3.24 -13.02
N GLU A 121 10.36 -2.69 -12.35
CA GLU A 121 8.96 -2.69 -12.79
C GLU A 121 8.34 -1.28 -12.88
N ASN A 122 9.15 -0.21 -12.92
CA ASN A 122 8.65 1.16 -12.87
C ASN A 122 8.68 1.79 -14.25
N SER A 123 7.54 1.74 -14.94
CA SER A 123 7.25 2.56 -16.11
C SER A 123 6.74 3.94 -15.69
N THR A 124 6.66 4.88 -16.63
CA THR A 124 5.89 6.13 -16.45
C THR A 124 4.37 5.90 -16.59
N THR A 125 3.91 4.67 -16.39
CA THR A 125 2.50 4.29 -16.43
C THR A 125 1.89 4.46 -15.03
N GLU A 126 0.60 4.78 -14.98
CA GLU A 126 -0.15 4.81 -13.73
C GLU A 126 -0.16 3.44 -13.06
N LYS A 127 0.04 3.43 -11.75
CA LYS A 127 -0.03 2.26 -10.90
C LYS A 127 -1.04 2.47 -9.79
N THR A 128 -1.64 1.40 -9.32
CA THR A 128 -2.58 1.43 -8.20
C THR A 128 -2.04 0.63 -7.03
N TYR A 129 -2.03 1.22 -5.84
CA TYR A 129 -1.62 0.53 -4.63
C TYR A 129 -2.76 0.47 -3.63
N SER A 130 -2.86 -0.65 -2.91
CA SER A 130 -3.80 -0.79 -1.79
C SER A 130 -3.30 -1.85 -0.80
N ILE A 131 -3.79 -1.73 0.43
CA ILE A 131 -3.56 -2.72 1.49
C ILE A 131 -4.44 -3.95 1.21
N SER A 132 -3.87 -5.14 1.39
CA SER A 132 -4.56 -6.43 1.36
C SER A 132 -4.50 -7.09 2.73
N ALA A 133 -5.44 -8.01 2.99
CA ALA A 133 -5.44 -8.84 4.20
C ALA A 133 -5.83 -10.28 3.88
N ARG A 134 -5.27 -11.21 4.65
CA ARG A 134 -5.74 -12.60 4.75
C ARG A 134 -5.73 -13.07 6.20
N GLY A 135 -6.62 -13.99 6.51
CA GLY A 135 -6.56 -14.75 7.77
C GLY A 135 -5.57 -15.90 7.66
N HIS A 136 -4.98 -16.31 8.78
CA HIS A 136 -4.22 -17.56 8.87
C HIS A 136 -5.11 -18.80 8.67
N SER A 137 -6.35 -18.72 9.15
CA SER A 137 -7.46 -19.62 8.84
C SER A 137 -8.63 -18.79 8.30
N ALA A 138 -9.76 -19.42 7.95
CA ALA A 138 -10.99 -18.72 7.54
C ALA A 138 -11.62 -17.96 8.73
N SER A 139 -10.90 -16.97 9.23
CA SER A 139 -11.16 -16.17 10.42
C SER A 139 -11.24 -14.70 10.06
N ASN A 140 -12.00 -13.94 10.82
CA ASN A 140 -12.24 -12.52 10.56
C ASN A 140 -10.99 -11.68 10.91
N THR A 141 -10.25 -11.30 9.89
CA THR A 141 -9.15 -10.33 9.93
C THR A 141 -9.64 -9.00 9.39
N HIS A 142 -9.36 -7.89 10.07
CA HIS A 142 -9.87 -6.58 9.69
C HIS A 142 -8.78 -5.53 9.42
N ILE A 143 -9.02 -4.67 8.43
CA ILE A 143 -8.25 -3.45 8.15
C ILE A 143 -9.17 -2.24 8.37
N GLY A 144 -8.67 -1.22 9.06
CA GLY A 144 -9.41 0.00 9.36
C GLY A 144 -10.07 -0.03 10.73
N ASN A 145 -11.08 0.79 10.98
CA ASN A 145 -11.90 0.72 12.19
C ASN A 145 -13.28 1.27 11.82
N HIS A 146 -14.33 0.58 12.27
CA HIS A 146 -15.72 0.97 12.05
C HIS A 146 -16.10 2.29 12.76
N ALA A 147 -15.28 2.75 13.71
CA ALA A 147 -15.41 4.08 14.32
C ALA A 147 -14.79 5.16 13.41
N THR A 148 -15.58 6.17 13.12
CA THR A 148 -15.41 7.28 12.15
C THR A 148 -14.15 8.17 12.27
N LEU A 149 -13.16 7.80 13.08
CA LEU A 149 -12.01 8.66 13.42
C LEU A 149 -10.64 8.09 13.01
N ASN A 150 -10.57 6.87 12.51
CA ASN A 150 -9.28 6.24 12.19
C ASN A 150 -9.10 6.07 10.68
N ASN A 151 -8.36 7.02 10.10
CA ASN A 151 -7.99 7.00 8.69
C ASN A 151 -6.87 5.98 8.47
N GLN A 152 -7.09 5.06 7.53
CA GLN A 152 -6.02 4.32 6.90
C GLN A 152 -5.27 5.32 6.02
N LEU A 153 -4.03 5.64 6.36
CA LEU A 153 -3.19 6.58 5.61
C LEU A 153 -2.14 5.80 4.85
N ILE A 154 -2.10 5.96 3.54
CA ILE A 154 -1.00 5.47 2.72
C ILE A 154 -0.27 6.67 2.14
N THR A 155 1.04 6.68 2.30
CA THR A 155 1.96 7.66 1.74
C THR A 155 2.82 6.96 0.70
N ILE A 156 2.92 7.57 -0.48
CA ILE A 156 3.70 7.07 -1.61
C ILE A 156 4.76 8.12 -1.92
N MET A 157 6.02 7.71 -2.00
CA MET A 157 7.14 8.58 -2.35
C MET A 157 7.86 8.00 -3.56
N GLU A 158 7.98 8.79 -4.63
CA GLU A 158 8.89 8.47 -5.72
C GLU A 158 10.30 8.91 -5.33
N ILE A 159 11.26 7.98 -5.42
CA ILE A 159 12.65 8.18 -5.04
C ILE A 159 13.53 7.95 -6.27
N ALA A 160 14.38 8.91 -6.61
CA ALA A 160 15.39 8.72 -7.64
C ALA A 160 16.31 7.54 -7.26
N ALA A 161 16.50 6.59 -8.17
CA ALA A 161 17.42 5.47 -7.95
C ALA A 161 18.90 5.89 -8.00
#